data_AF-A0A0A9ALG3-F1
#
_entry.id   AF-A0A0A9ALG3-F1
#
_cell.length_a   1.000
_cell.length_b   1.000
_cell.length_c   1.000
_cell.angle_alpha   90.00
_cell.angle_beta   90.00
_cell.angle_gamma   90.00
#
_symmetry.space_group_name_H-M   'P 1'
#
loop_
_entity.id
_entity.type
_entity.pdbx_description
1 polymer ?
#
loop_
_entity_poly.entity_id
_entity_poly.type
_entity_poly.pdbx_seq_one_letter_code
_entity_poly.pdbx_strand_id
1 'polypeptide(L)'
;MPPPPTPPLTRRPSDARRRGRLLLFIIVLIAAAAAAGLAYLSVSFTAPPSGSSMVLAEADCCRGIEGLEIWGRAVKWGSDHRLPSAAACCASCKAMCPHPEDGACRCDSWVFCGDKHRCKDRFGECWLKKQKDTMAPAVIARGEDVMWTSGLVFGKGEVVFMQSLFQSTTITCISVV
;
A
#
# COMPACT_ATOMS: atom_id res chain seq x y z
N MET A 1 -46.20 -75.60 4.83
CA MET A 1 -46.74 -74.34 5.37
C MET A 1 -46.39 -73.22 4.40
N PRO A 2 -47.37 -72.60 3.72
CA PRO A 2 -47.14 -71.45 2.85
C PRO A 2 -46.96 -70.16 3.67
N PRO A 3 -46.08 -69.22 3.25
CA PRO A 3 -45.90 -67.96 3.95
C PRO A 3 -47.10 -67.01 3.73
N PRO A 4 -47.44 -66.17 4.73
CA PRO A 4 -48.62 -65.31 4.68
C PRO A 4 -48.44 -64.12 3.71
N PRO A 5 -49.54 -63.58 3.14
CA PRO A 5 -49.51 -62.50 2.17
C PRO A 5 -49.11 -61.15 2.82
N THR A 6 -48.31 -60.37 2.09
CA THR A 6 -47.83 -59.05 2.49
C THR A 6 -48.90 -57.96 2.31
N PRO A 7 -49.10 -57.07 3.30
CA PRO A 7 -50.05 -55.97 3.20
C PRO A 7 -49.53 -54.82 2.31
N PRO A 8 -50.43 -54.03 1.68
CA PRO A 8 -50.03 -52.99 0.74
C PRO A 8 -49.42 -51.76 1.44
N LEU A 9 -48.32 -51.26 0.88
CA LEU A 9 -47.65 -50.04 1.30
C LEU A 9 -48.53 -48.80 1.04
N THR A 10 -49.19 -48.31 2.09
CA THR A 10 -49.80 -46.99 2.09
C THR A 10 -48.72 -45.90 2.23
N ARG A 11 -48.73 -44.95 1.29
CA ARG A 11 -47.77 -43.84 1.18
C ARG A 11 -47.90 -42.90 2.39
N ARG A 12 -46.93 -42.95 3.32
CA ARG A 12 -46.87 -42.11 4.53
C ARG A 12 -46.84 -40.60 4.19
N PRO A 13 -47.77 -39.76 4.72
CA PRO A 13 -47.82 -38.31 4.47
C PRO A 13 -46.71 -37.45 5.13
N SER A 14 -45.55 -38.04 5.45
CA SER A 14 -44.50 -37.41 6.26
C SER A 14 -43.67 -36.35 5.53
N ASP A 15 -43.73 -36.35 4.20
CA ASP A 15 -42.80 -35.59 3.35
C ASP A 15 -43.26 -34.12 3.14
N ALA A 16 -44.58 -33.88 3.08
CA ALA A 16 -45.14 -32.54 2.87
C ALA A 16 -44.87 -31.59 4.04
N ARG A 17 -44.94 -32.10 5.29
CA ARG A 17 -44.75 -31.29 6.50
C ARG A 17 -43.28 -30.90 6.72
N ARG A 18 -42.34 -31.78 6.35
CA ARG A 18 -40.89 -31.53 6.39
C ARG A 18 -40.47 -30.54 5.29
N ARG A 19 -41.03 -30.67 4.08
CA ARG A 19 -40.84 -29.72 2.99
C ARG A 19 -41.42 -28.34 3.32
N GLY A 20 -42.61 -28.27 3.94
CA GLY A 20 -43.20 -27.01 4.39
C GLY A 20 -42.36 -26.30 5.45
N ARG A 21 -41.80 -27.05 6.41
CA ARG A 21 -40.87 -26.48 7.41
C ARG A 21 -39.57 -25.99 6.78
N LEU A 22 -39.00 -26.76 5.86
CA LEU A 22 -37.79 -26.37 5.13
C LEU A 22 -38.01 -25.12 4.26
N LEU A 23 -39.14 -25.04 3.56
CA LEU A 23 -39.51 -23.85 2.77
C LEU A 23 -39.71 -22.62 3.67
N LEU A 24 -40.37 -22.76 4.83
CA LEU A 24 -40.48 -21.68 5.81
C LEU A 24 -39.10 -21.21 6.33
N PHE A 25 -38.19 -22.14 6.63
CA PHE A 25 -36.82 -21.79 7.02
C PHE A 25 -36.08 -21.04 5.90
N ILE A 26 -36.19 -21.48 4.65
CA ILE A 26 -35.55 -20.81 3.51
C ILE A 26 -36.13 -19.40 3.30
N ILE A 27 -37.45 -19.22 3.39
CA ILE A 27 -38.10 -17.92 3.26
C ILE A 27 -37.63 -16.96 4.37
N VAL A 28 -37.53 -17.43 5.62
CA VAL A 28 -37.04 -16.61 6.75
C VAL A 28 -35.57 -16.22 6.55
N LEU A 29 -34.73 -17.13 6.07
CA LEU A 29 -33.31 -16.84 5.78
C LEU A 29 -33.16 -15.80 4.66
N ILE A 30 -33.94 -15.92 3.59
CA ILE A 30 -33.92 -14.95 2.48
C ILE A 30 -34.42 -13.58 2.95
N ALA A 31 -35.49 -13.53 3.74
CA ALA A 31 -36.03 -12.28 4.28
C ALA A 31 -35.03 -11.58 5.23
N ALA A 32 -34.33 -12.35 6.08
CA ALA A 32 -33.28 -11.82 6.95
C ALA A 32 -32.08 -11.27 6.17
N ALA A 33 -31.65 -11.99 5.11
CA ALA A 33 -30.57 -11.54 4.22
C ALA A 33 -30.95 -10.28 3.44
N ALA A 34 -32.19 -10.17 2.96
CA ALA A 34 -32.69 -8.98 2.28
C ALA A 34 -32.77 -7.76 3.22
N ALA A 35 -33.23 -7.94 4.46
CA ALA A 35 -33.26 -6.88 5.46
C ALA A 35 -31.84 -6.39 5.84
N ALA A 36 -30.88 -7.31 5.98
CA ALA A 36 -29.49 -6.96 6.17
C ALA A 36 -28.92 -6.21 4.95
N GLY A 37 -29.17 -6.70 3.74
CA GLY A 37 -28.74 -6.05 2.50
C GLY A 37 -29.28 -4.62 2.34
N LEU A 38 -30.56 -4.39 2.63
CA LEU A 38 -31.18 -3.05 2.60
C LEU A 38 -30.58 -2.10 3.64
N ALA A 39 -30.18 -2.58 4.83
CA ALA A 39 -29.46 -1.78 5.82
C ALA A 39 -28.02 -1.46 5.37
N TYR A 40 -27.33 -2.38 4.70
CA TYR A 40 -26.01 -2.12 4.11
C TYR A 40 -26.05 -1.08 2.98
N LEU A 41 -27.11 -1.10 2.15
CA LEU A 41 -27.32 -0.15 1.06
C LEU A 41 -27.67 1.27 1.57
N SER A 42 -28.42 1.39 2.67
CA SER A 42 -28.80 2.69 3.23
C SER A 42 -27.66 3.40 3.99
N VAL A 43 -26.71 2.65 4.56
CA VAL A 43 -25.49 3.22 5.19
C VAL A 43 -24.47 3.72 4.15
N SER A 44 -24.52 3.17 2.93
CA SER A 44 -23.57 3.56 1.86
C SER A 44 -23.96 4.84 1.11
N PHE A 45 -25.18 5.35 1.28
CA PHE A 45 -25.72 6.49 0.51
C PHE A 45 -25.72 7.84 1.25
N THR A 46 -25.27 7.90 2.50
CA THR A 46 -25.06 9.16 3.24
C THR A 46 -23.58 9.48 3.40
N ALA A 47 -22.84 9.48 2.29
CA ALA A 47 -21.57 10.20 2.21
C ALA A 47 -21.87 11.70 2.01
N PRO A 48 -21.33 12.61 2.84
CA PRO A 48 -21.47 14.04 2.60
C PRO A 48 -20.75 14.45 1.31
N PRO A 49 -21.25 15.42 0.53
CA PRO A 49 -20.53 15.95 -0.62
C PRO A 49 -19.40 16.86 -0.12
N SER A 50 -18.26 16.26 0.18
CA SER A 50 -17.00 17.00 0.35
C SER A 50 -16.14 16.74 -0.87
N GLY A 51 -16.24 17.67 -1.83
CA GLY A 51 -15.30 17.84 -2.93
C GLY A 51 -13.90 18.22 -2.42
N SER A 52 -13.21 17.25 -1.83
CA SER A 52 -11.83 17.38 -1.37
C SER A 52 -11.12 16.02 -1.39
N SER A 53 -11.33 15.23 -2.45
CA SER A 53 -10.79 13.87 -2.58
C SER A 53 -9.98 13.68 -3.87
N MET A 54 -9.21 14.68 -4.27
CA MET A 54 -8.07 14.52 -5.20
C MET A 54 -6.70 14.71 -4.52
N VAL A 55 -6.66 14.96 -3.20
CA VAL A 55 -5.41 15.27 -2.47
C VAL A 55 -4.98 14.14 -1.49
N LEU A 56 -5.76 13.06 -1.34
CA LEU A 56 -5.43 11.93 -0.46
C LEU A 56 -5.06 10.64 -1.20
N ALA A 57 -4.75 10.71 -2.50
CA ALA A 57 -4.39 9.54 -3.31
C ALA A 57 -3.12 9.74 -4.15
N GLU A 58 -2.24 10.65 -3.71
CA GLU A 58 -0.81 10.46 -3.89
C GLU A 58 -0.29 10.06 -2.51
N ALA A 59 -0.25 8.75 -2.26
CA ALA A 59 0.27 8.22 -1.01
C ALA A 59 1.64 8.87 -0.73
N ASP A 60 1.84 9.32 0.51
CA ASP A 60 3.00 10.05 1.00
C ASP A 60 4.28 9.18 0.90
N CYS A 61 4.76 8.95 -0.34
CA CYS A 61 5.90 8.10 -0.71
C CYS A 61 7.24 8.71 -0.26
N CYS A 62 7.17 9.83 0.45
CA CYS A 62 8.31 10.53 1.02
C CYS A 62 8.73 10.00 2.39
N ARG A 63 8.08 8.95 2.91
CA ARG A 63 8.55 8.28 4.14
C ARG A 63 9.87 7.52 3.94
N GLY A 64 10.12 7.01 2.73
CA GLY A 64 11.27 6.17 2.43
C GLY A 64 11.18 4.77 3.06
N ILE A 65 12.29 4.04 3.01
CA ILE A 65 12.48 2.71 3.59
C ILE A 65 13.53 2.86 4.70
N GLU A 66 13.15 2.53 5.93
CA GLU A 66 14.06 2.49 7.07
C GLU A 66 15.04 1.31 6.94
N GLY A 67 16.24 1.45 7.51
CA GLY A 67 17.24 0.40 7.45
C GLY A 67 17.76 0.16 6.04
N LEU A 68 17.81 1.20 5.21
CA LEU A 68 18.28 1.12 3.82
C LEU A 68 19.31 2.21 3.58
N GLU A 69 20.46 1.84 3.03
CA GLU A 69 21.47 2.78 2.55
C GLU A 69 21.64 2.65 1.03
N ILE A 70 21.40 3.77 0.35
CA ILE A 70 21.61 3.89 -1.10
C ILE A 70 22.81 4.82 -1.33
N TRP A 71 23.83 4.30 -2.00
CA TRP A 71 24.98 5.07 -2.44
C TRP A 71 24.67 5.87 -3.70
N GLY A 72 25.40 6.95 -3.94
CA GLY A 72 25.20 7.82 -5.09
C GLY A 72 26.02 9.09 -4.97
N ARG A 73 26.22 9.78 -6.11
CA ARG A 73 26.95 11.04 -6.12
C ARG A 73 26.12 12.10 -5.38
N ALA A 74 26.69 12.71 -4.35
CA ALA A 74 26.01 13.77 -3.60
C ALA A 74 25.79 14.99 -4.51
N VAL A 75 24.55 15.44 -4.60
CA VAL A 75 24.17 16.75 -5.17
C VAL A 75 23.91 17.78 -4.07
N LYS A 76 23.66 17.33 -2.84
CA LYS A 76 23.74 18.12 -1.61
C LYS A 76 24.32 17.24 -0.50
N TRP A 77 25.38 17.72 0.16
CA TRP A 77 26.05 17.02 1.27
C TRP A 77 25.23 17.14 2.55
N GLY A 78 25.05 16.03 3.27
CA GLY A 78 24.24 16.00 4.50
C GLY A 78 24.89 16.73 5.68
N SER A 79 26.22 16.83 5.70
CA SER A 79 26.96 17.62 6.69
C SER A 79 26.48 19.09 6.76
N ASP A 80 26.13 19.66 5.60
CA ASP A 80 25.66 21.05 5.45
C ASP A 80 24.16 21.14 5.16
N HIS A 81 23.45 20.01 5.24
CA HIS A 81 22.03 19.91 4.91
C HIS A 81 21.32 18.99 5.90
N ARG A 82 20.84 19.61 6.99
CA ARG A 82 20.07 18.93 8.02
C ARG A 82 18.60 19.30 7.93
N LEU A 83 17.73 18.30 8.05
CA LEU A 83 16.28 18.44 7.95
C LEU A 83 15.58 17.71 9.10
N PRO A 84 14.33 18.08 9.43
CA PRO A 84 13.66 17.54 10.61
C PRO A 84 13.10 16.12 10.41
N SER A 85 12.99 15.63 9.18
CA SER A 85 12.38 14.33 8.89
C SER A 85 12.78 13.76 7.53
N ALA A 86 12.55 12.45 7.35
CA ALA A 86 12.69 11.76 6.07
C ALA A 86 11.80 12.39 4.99
N ALA A 87 10.56 12.74 5.36
CA ALA A 87 9.63 13.42 4.46
C ALA A 87 10.15 14.78 3.97
N ALA A 88 10.75 15.57 4.87
CA ALA A 88 11.39 16.83 4.49
C ALA A 88 12.60 16.59 3.56
N CYS A 89 13.39 15.55 3.82
CA CYS A 89 14.52 15.17 2.97
C CYS A 89 14.08 14.76 1.55
N CYS A 90 13.04 13.94 1.45
CA CYS A 90 12.41 13.61 0.18
C CYS A 90 11.88 14.85 -0.56
N ALA A 91 11.15 15.73 0.14
CA ALA A 91 10.62 16.96 -0.45
C ALA A 91 11.74 17.87 -0.98
N SER A 92 12.86 17.94 -0.26
CA SER A 92 14.04 18.69 -0.73
C SER A 92 14.68 18.06 -1.98
N CYS A 93 14.65 16.72 -2.12
CA CYS A 93 15.08 16.04 -3.34
C CYS A 93 14.14 16.37 -4.51
N LYS A 94 12.81 16.25 -4.29
CA LYS A 94 11.78 16.57 -5.29
C LYS A 94 11.88 18.01 -5.80
N ALA A 95 12.21 18.96 -4.92
CA ALA A 95 12.40 20.36 -5.29
C ALA A 95 13.57 20.59 -6.27
N MET A 96 14.40 19.58 -6.54
CA MET A 96 15.44 19.60 -7.57
C MET A 96 14.97 18.99 -8.91
N CYS A 97 13.66 18.88 -9.11
CA CYS A 97 13.02 18.36 -10.31
C CYS A 97 11.85 19.25 -10.79
N PRO A 98 11.60 19.32 -12.11
CA PRO A 98 12.53 18.95 -13.19
C PRO A 98 13.67 19.97 -13.29
N HIS A 99 14.84 19.55 -13.79
CA HIS A 99 15.95 20.45 -14.06
C HIS A 99 15.62 21.32 -15.30
N PRO A 100 15.91 22.64 -15.28
CA PRO A 100 15.49 23.55 -16.35
C PRO A 100 16.07 23.26 -17.73
N GLU A 101 17.25 22.62 -17.80
CA GLU A 101 17.98 22.43 -19.08
C GLU A 101 17.54 21.19 -19.85
N ASP A 102 17.34 20.07 -19.17
CA ASP A 102 17.10 18.75 -19.78
C ASP A 102 15.82 18.07 -19.27
N GLY A 103 15.10 18.72 -18.34
CA GLY A 103 13.88 18.19 -17.73
C GLY A 103 14.14 17.05 -16.73
N ALA A 104 15.38 16.60 -16.56
CA ALA A 104 15.73 15.47 -15.72
C ALA A 104 15.75 15.86 -14.24
N CYS A 105 15.53 14.90 -13.36
CA CYS A 105 15.70 15.13 -11.92
C CYS A 105 17.19 15.26 -11.56
N ARG A 106 17.61 16.38 -10.96
CA ARG A 106 19.00 16.54 -10.47
C ARG A 106 19.25 15.72 -9.19
N CYS A 107 18.21 15.50 -8.40
CA CYS A 107 18.18 14.54 -7.30
C CYS A 107 17.14 13.46 -7.61
N ASP A 108 17.53 12.19 -7.56
CA ASP A 108 16.66 11.04 -7.80
C ASP A 108 16.71 10.02 -6.66
N SER A 109 17.49 10.31 -5.62
CA SER A 109 17.68 9.47 -4.45
C SER A 109 18.10 10.31 -3.26
N TRP A 110 17.72 9.87 -2.07
CA TRP A 110 18.04 10.57 -0.82
C TRP A 110 18.24 9.57 0.31
N VAL A 111 19.11 9.92 1.28
CA VAL A 111 19.24 9.21 2.55
C VAL A 111 19.15 10.19 3.72
N PHE A 112 18.46 9.80 4.79
CA PHE A 112 18.16 10.63 5.95
C PHE A 112 18.49 9.88 7.25
N CYS A 113 19.09 10.58 8.22
CA CYS A 113 19.35 10.01 9.55
C CYS A 113 18.40 10.59 10.60
N GLY A 114 17.35 9.83 10.94
CA GLY A 114 16.26 10.30 11.81
C GLY A 114 16.28 9.82 13.26
N ASP A 115 17.11 8.83 13.60
CA ASP A 115 17.18 8.28 14.96
C ASP A 115 18.33 8.92 15.73
N LYS A 116 18.02 9.70 16.77
CA LYS A 116 19.04 10.44 17.53
C LYS A 116 20.10 9.53 18.16
N HIS A 117 19.75 8.33 18.60
CA HIS A 117 20.66 7.40 19.24
C HIS A 117 21.56 6.69 18.23
N ARG A 118 20.99 6.24 17.11
CA ARG A 118 21.72 5.52 16.06
C ARG A 118 22.58 6.46 15.21
N CYS A 119 22.08 7.67 14.95
CA CYS A 119 22.72 8.66 14.08
C CYS A 119 23.84 9.45 14.76
N LYS A 120 23.78 9.63 16.09
CA LYS A 120 24.78 10.41 16.85
C LYS A 120 24.98 11.82 16.25
N ASP A 121 26.20 12.14 15.84
CA ASP A 121 26.59 13.40 15.21
C ASP A 121 25.90 13.64 13.86
N ARG A 122 25.48 12.57 13.17
CA ARG A 122 24.76 12.63 11.89
C ARG A 122 23.25 12.84 12.01
N PHE A 123 22.73 13.03 13.23
CA PHE A 123 21.30 13.25 13.41
C PHE A 123 20.80 14.45 12.60
N GLY A 124 19.75 14.21 11.82
CA GLY A 124 19.12 15.18 10.92
C GLY A 124 19.79 15.30 9.56
N GLU A 125 20.95 14.68 9.30
CA GLU A 125 21.61 14.78 8.00
C GLU A 125 20.71 14.23 6.89
N CYS A 126 20.55 15.03 5.83
CA CYS A 126 19.85 14.70 4.61
C CYS A 126 20.84 14.76 3.44
N TRP A 127 21.10 13.61 2.84
CA TRP A 127 22.03 13.49 1.72
C TRP A 127 21.22 13.33 0.44
N LEU A 128 21.24 14.36 -0.40
CA LEU A 128 20.58 14.34 -1.71
C LEU A 128 21.57 13.81 -2.74
N LYS A 129 21.15 12.82 -3.55
CA LYS A 129 22.02 12.05 -4.41
C LYS A 129 21.45 11.94 -5.83
N LYS A 130 22.36 11.69 -6.77
CA LYS A 130 22.05 11.27 -8.14
C LYS A 130 22.54 9.84 -8.36
N GLN A 131 21.65 8.96 -8.80
CA GLN A 131 21.95 7.59 -9.20
C GLN A 131 22.57 7.58 -10.59
N LYS A 132 23.37 6.53 -10.86
CA LYS A 132 23.81 6.22 -12.22
C LYS A 132 22.64 5.64 -13.04
N ASP A 133 21.81 4.84 -12.39
CA ASP A 133 20.59 4.24 -12.94
C ASP A 133 19.52 4.26 -11.82
N THR A 134 18.46 5.04 -12.01
CA THR A 134 17.37 5.16 -11.00
C THR A 134 16.55 3.87 -10.90
N MET A 135 16.51 3.05 -11.96
CA MET A 135 15.78 1.77 -11.96
C MET A 135 16.58 0.65 -11.28
N ALA A 136 17.90 0.82 -11.17
CA ALA A 136 18.81 -0.09 -10.48
C ALA A 136 19.69 0.69 -9.49
N PRO A 137 19.11 1.21 -8.38
CA PRO A 137 19.83 2.05 -7.43
C PRO A 137 20.97 1.29 -6.74
N ALA A 138 22.05 1.98 -6.43
CA ALA A 138 23.23 1.41 -5.79
C ALA A 138 22.99 1.19 -4.28
N VAL A 139 22.24 0.15 -3.94
CA VAL A 139 22.01 -0.26 -2.54
C VAL A 139 23.29 -0.88 -1.97
N ILE A 140 23.78 -0.34 -0.85
CA ILE A 140 25.01 -0.82 -0.21
C ILE A 140 24.78 -1.49 1.14
N ALA A 141 23.66 -1.22 1.81
CA ALA A 141 23.31 -1.87 3.08
C ALA A 141 21.80 -1.95 3.29
N ARG A 142 21.35 -3.02 3.97
CA ARG A 142 19.96 -3.24 4.42
C ARG A 142 19.95 -3.88 5.81
N GLY A 143 18.94 -3.55 6.61
CA GLY A 143 18.65 -4.22 7.88
C GLY A 143 18.58 -3.29 9.09
N GLU A 144 18.33 -3.89 10.27
CA GLU A 144 18.12 -3.17 11.53
C GLU A 144 19.35 -2.42 12.04
N ASP A 145 20.55 -2.79 11.60
CA ASP A 145 21.80 -2.09 11.96
C ASP A 145 22.09 -0.87 11.07
N VAL A 146 21.33 -0.66 9.99
CA VAL A 146 21.51 0.47 9.06
C VAL A 146 20.74 1.69 9.54
N MET A 147 21.43 2.75 9.96
CA MET A 147 20.82 3.95 10.57
C MET A 147 20.04 4.84 9.58
N TRP A 148 20.18 4.58 8.28
CA TRP A 148 19.64 5.41 7.22
C TRP A 148 18.21 5.01 6.86
N THR A 149 17.39 6.02 6.63
CA THR A 149 16.13 5.92 5.88
C THR A 149 16.37 6.47 4.49
N SER A 150 16.03 5.71 3.45
CA SER A 150 16.33 6.11 2.07
C SER A 150 15.11 6.03 1.16
N GLY A 151 15.12 6.82 0.09
CA GLY A 151 14.08 6.77 -0.93
C GLY A 151 14.59 7.18 -2.30
N LEU A 152 13.74 6.94 -3.30
CA LEU A 152 13.95 7.34 -4.69
C LEU A 152 12.93 8.38 -5.10
N VAL A 153 13.31 9.22 -6.06
CA VAL A 153 12.49 10.23 -6.70
C VAL A 153 12.61 10.03 -8.21
N PHE A 154 11.48 9.85 -8.88
CA PHE A 154 11.43 9.62 -10.33
C PHE A 154 10.86 10.84 -11.04
N GLY A 155 11.53 11.28 -12.10
CA GLY A 155 11.04 12.33 -12.97
C GLY A 155 9.85 11.85 -13.82
N LYS A 156 9.05 12.82 -14.30
CA LYS A 156 7.93 12.56 -15.21
C LYS A 156 8.44 11.86 -16.49
N GLY A 157 8.07 10.58 -16.67
CA GLY A 157 8.48 9.74 -17.81
C GLY A 157 9.45 8.61 -17.47
N GLU A 158 9.99 8.55 -16.25
CA GLU A 158 10.90 7.47 -15.81
C GLU A 158 10.16 6.22 -15.29
N VAL A 159 8.83 6.27 -15.16
CA VAL A 159 7.99 5.16 -14.69
C VAL A 159 7.51 4.27 -15.85
N VAL A 160 8.45 3.58 -16.50
CA VAL A 160 8.11 2.47 -17.41
C VAL A 160 8.46 1.16 -16.71
N PHE A 161 7.45 0.51 -16.12
CA PHE A 161 7.45 -0.84 -15.56
C PHE A 161 8.52 -1.16 -14.49
N MET A 162 8.31 -0.69 -13.26
CA MET A 162 8.92 -1.31 -12.08
C MET A 162 8.02 -2.44 -11.55
N GLN A 163 7.96 -3.55 -12.27
CA GLN A 163 7.55 -4.84 -11.73
C GLN A 163 8.71 -5.81 -11.91
N SER A 164 9.16 -6.41 -10.80
CA SER A 164 9.99 -7.63 -10.76
C SER A 164 11.48 -7.55 -10.36
N LEU A 165 11.91 -6.61 -9.51
CA LEU A 165 13.11 -6.84 -8.66
C LEU A 165 12.83 -6.92 -7.15
N PHE A 166 11.60 -6.59 -6.72
CA PHE A 166 11.16 -6.71 -5.33
C PHE A 166 9.81 -7.44 -5.28
N GLN A 167 9.82 -8.78 -5.41
CA GLN A 167 8.64 -9.66 -5.30
C GLN A 167 8.15 -9.83 -3.84
N SER A 168 8.15 -8.75 -3.07
CA SER A 168 7.54 -8.71 -1.75
C SER A 168 6.69 -7.45 -1.68
N THR A 169 5.68 -7.45 -0.83
CA THR A 169 4.56 -6.51 -0.72
C THR A 169 4.93 -5.05 -0.40
N THR A 170 6.16 -4.62 -0.72
CA THR A 170 6.84 -3.36 -0.38
C THR A 170 6.86 -2.32 -1.51
N ILE A 171 6.23 -2.59 -2.66
CA ILE A 171 6.00 -1.59 -3.70
C ILE A 171 4.86 -0.65 -3.24
N THR A 172 5.16 0.32 -2.38
CA THR A 172 4.15 1.32 -1.97
C THR A 172 4.71 2.74 -1.89
N CYS A 173 6.01 2.96 -2.05
CA CYS A 173 6.62 4.27 -1.82
C CYS A 173 7.55 4.74 -2.95
N ILE A 174 7.13 4.61 -4.22
CA ILE A 174 7.82 5.29 -5.33
C ILE A 174 7.31 6.73 -5.36
N SER A 175 8.17 7.69 -5.01
CA SER A 175 7.85 9.11 -5.14
C SER A 175 8.03 9.57 -6.58
N VAL A 176 6.94 9.93 -7.25
CA VAL A 176 6.98 10.59 -8.56
C VAL A 176 6.90 12.12 -8.33
N VAL A 177 7.54 12.90 -9.20
CA VAL A 177 7.47 14.39 -9.21
C VAL A 177 6.61 14.89 -10.35
#